data_AF-A0A355FMA3-F1
#
_entry.id   AF-A0A355FMA3-F1
#
_cell.length_a   1.000
_cell.length_b   1.000
_cell.length_c   1.000
_cell.angle_alpha   90.00
_cell.angle_beta   90.00
_cell.angle_gamma   90.00
#
_symmetry.space_group_name_H-M   'P 1'
#
loop_
_entity.id
_entity.type
_entity.pdbx_description
1 polymer ?
#
loop_
_entity_poly.entity_id
_entity_poly.type
_entity_poly.pdbx_seq_one_letter_code
_entity_poly.pdbx_strand_id
1 'polypeptide(L)'
;DYGSTVEFTLDCPITYDTKELWSNYLRGVLWAMQGAGAHLGGMEIAFLGTIPQGSGLSSSAALEVATAVAVRHLTDFNISQPDLALLCQKAENEFVGMKCGIMDQFISMLGEEGHALLVDCRTLDYEPIPIDLSGYQILICHSGVKHSLVDSAYNQRRQECETGVRILAAHFPAVQALRDANLEMLAACAAALPPV
;
A
#
# COMPACT_ATOMS: atom_id res chain seq x y z
N ASP A 1 -11.86 -10.77 10.64
CA ASP A 1 -13.24 -10.37 11.02
C ASP A 1 -14.03 -9.90 9.80
N TYR A 2 -14.09 -10.71 8.74
CA TYR A 2 -14.93 -10.44 7.55
C TYR A 2 -16.35 -11.03 7.71
N GLY A 3 -16.77 -11.25 8.95
CA GLY A 3 -18.06 -11.87 9.28
C GLY A 3 -19.16 -10.85 9.60
N SER A 4 -18.84 -9.55 9.61
CA SER A 4 -19.79 -8.47 9.83
C SER A 4 -20.25 -7.87 8.50
N THR A 5 -21.53 -7.50 8.44
CA THR A 5 -22.08 -6.70 7.35
C THR A 5 -21.97 -5.22 7.71
N VAL A 6 -21.49 -4.42 6.77
CA VAL A 6 -21.43 -2.95 6.86
C VAL A 6 -22.20 -2.34 5.71
N GLU A 7 -22.98 -1.31 6.02
CA GLU A 7 -23.70 -0.50 5.05
C GLU A 7 -23.38 0.97 5.26
N PHE A 8 -23.27 1.72 4.17
CA PHE A 8 -23.19 3.17 4.18
C PHE A 8 -23.74 3.74 2.87
N THR A 9 -24.22 4.97 2.91
CA THR A 9 -24.75 5.65 1.72
C THR A 9 -23.64 6.38 0.95
N LEU A 10 -23.81 6.48 -0.37
CA LEU A 10 -22.99 7.30 -1.27
C LEU A 10 -23.58 8.71 -1.48
N ASP A 11 -24.75 9.01 -0.92
CA ASP A 11 -25.42 10.31 -1.02
C ASP A 11 -24.73 11.40 -0.17
N CYS A 12 -23.84 10.99 0.73
CA CYS A 12 -23.03 11.88 1.55
C CYS A 12 -21.55 11.51 1.44
N PRO A 13 -20.62 12.39 1.88
CA PRO A 13 -19.21 12.08 1.87
C PRO A 13 -18.92 10.78 2.62
N ILE A 14 -18.10 9.91 2.01
CA ILE A 14 -17.66 8.66 2.63
C ILE A 14 -16.79 9.01 3.85
N THR A 15 -17.20 8.53 5.03
CA THR A 15 -16.53 8.80 6.30
C THR A 15 -15.86 7.56 6.88
N TYR A 16 -14.88 7.80 7.76
CA TYR A 16 -14.16 6.77 8.48
C TYR A 16 -15.07 6.08 9.51
N ASP A 17 -15.03 4.74 9.53
CA ASP A 17 -15.76 3.90 10.48
C ASP A 17 -14.87 3.55 11.67
N THR A 18 -15.26 3.99 12.86
CA THR A 18 -14.52 3.72 14.11
C THR A 18 -14.87 2.39 14.76
N LYS A 19 -15.92 1.70 14.29
CA LYS A 19 -16.37 0.41 14.82
C LYS A 19 -15.85 -0.73 13.97
N GLU A 20 -16.05 -0.64 12.65
CA GLU A 20 -15.70 -1.68 11.69
C GLU A 20 -14.47 -1.24 10.88
N LEU A 21 -13.29 -1.26 11.51
CA LEU A 21 -12.05 -0.70 10.96
C LEU A 21 -11.66 -1.30 9.60
N TRP A 22 -11.98 -2.57 9.37
CA TRP A 22 -11.69 -3.23 8.09
C TRP A 22 -12.46 -2.60 6.93
N SER A 23 -13.64 -2.04 7.18
CA SER A 23 -14.45 -1.39 6.14
C SER A 23 -13.77 -0.13 5.60
N ASN A 24 -12.83 0.47 6.34
CA ASN A 24 -12.10 1.66 5.92
C ASN A 24 -11.20 1.42 4.71
N TYR A 25 -10.72 0.20 4.49
CA TYR A 25 -10.00 -0.14 3.25
C TYR A 25 -10.91 0.01 2.03
N LEU A 26 -12.16 -0.46 2.13
CA LEU A 26 -13.14 -0.36 1.04
C LEU A 26 -13.62 1.09 0.87
N ARG A 27 -14.00 1.73 1.98
CA ARG A 27 -14.45 3.13 2.01
C ARG A 27 -13.38 4.05 1.44
N GLY A 28 -12.11 3.82 1.80
CA GLY A 28 -10.97 4.57 1.28
C GLY A 28 -10.80 4.42 -0.22
N VAL A 29 -10.92 3.20 -0.74
CA VAL A 29 -10.85 2.95 -2.20
C VAL A 29 -11.98 3.65 -2.92
N LEU A 30 -13.23 3.52 -2.46
CA LEU A 30 -14.37 4.22 -3.05
C LEU A 30 -14.19 5.74 -2.99
N TRP A 31 -13.71 6.26 -1.87
CA TRP A 31 -13.41 7.68 -1.70
C TRP A 31 -12.32 8.15 -2.68
N ALA A 32 -11.24 7.40 -2.85
CA ALA A 32 -10.15 7.72 -3.76
C ALA A 32 -10.61 7.67 -5.23
N MET A 33 -11.41 6.67 -5.60
CA MET A 33 -11.98 6.54 -6.95
C MET A 33 -12.98 7.65 -7.25
N GLN A 34 -13.87 7.98 -6.30
CA GLN A 34 -14.80 9.11 -6.44
C GLN A 34 -14.05 10.43 -6.60
N GLY A 35 -12.97 10.65 -5.82
CA GLY A 35 -12.09 11.80 -5.94
C GLY A 35 -11.33 11.87 -7.28
N ALA A 36 -11.14 10.73 -7.95
CA ALA A 36 -10.54 10.62 -9.28
C ALA A 36 -11.59 10.71 -10.42
N GLY A 37 -12.87 10.94 -10.10
CA GLY A 37 -13.93 11.13 -11.07
C GLY A 37 -14.77 9.88 -11.40
N ALA A 38 -14.62 8.79 -10.66
CA ALA A 38 -15.50 7.63 -10.81
C ALA A 38 -16.94 7.96 -10.34
N HIS A 39 -17.93 7.61 -11.15
CA HIS A 39 -19.34 7.71 -10.79
C HIS A 39 -19.80 6.43 -10.12
N LEU A 40 -19.90 6.46 -8.79
CA LEU A 40 -20.29 5.29 -8.00
C LEU A 40 -21.81 5.14 -7.95
N GLY A 41 -22.30 3.90 -8.15
CA GLY A 41 -23.67 3.50 -7.89
C GLY A 41 -23.78 2.65 -6.62
N GLY A 42 -25.00 2.44 -6.13
CA GLY A 42 -25.24 1.47 -5.04
C GLY A 42 -24.84 0.06 -5.46
N MET A 43 -24.21 -0.69 -4.55
CA MET A 43 -23.69 -2.03 -4.80
C MET A 43 -23.71 -2.89 -3.55
N GLU A 44 -23.89 -4.20 -3.74
CA GLU A 44 -23.69 -5.22 -2.72
C GLU A 44 -22.42 -6.01 -3.06
N ILE A 45 -21.47 -6.05 -2.13
CA ILE A 45 -20.18 -6.72 -2.35
C ILE A 45 -19.94 -7.72 -1.21
N ALA A 46 -19.62 -8.95 -1.58
CA ALA A 46 -19.18 -9.99 -0.66
C ALA A 46 -17.71 -10.32 -0.90
N PHE A 47 -16.94 -10.50 0.18
CA PHE A 47 -15.52 -10.81 0.13
C PHE A 47 -15.24 -12.18 0.74
N LEU A 48 -14.37 -12.94 0.07
CA LEU A 48 -13.75 -14.14 0.60
C LEU A 48 -12.27 -14.09 0.23
N GLY A 49 -11.40 -14.46 1.18
CA GLY A 49 -9.96 -14.46 0.96
C GLY A 49 -9.29 -15.59 1.73
N THR A 50 -8.23 -16.14 1.14
CA THR A 50 -7.38 -17.17 1.76
C THR A 50 -6.07 -16.59 2.30
N ILE A 51 -5.81 -15.29 2.09
CA ILE A 51 -4.62 -14.61 2.61
C ILE A 51 -4.76 -14.52 4.13
N PRO A 52 -3.84 -15.13 4.91
CA PRO A 52 -3.93 -15.11 6.35
C PRO A 52 -3.76 -13.68 6.88
N GLN A 53 -4.65 -13.24 7.77
CA GLN A 53 -4.60 -11.90 8.35
C GLN A 53 -3.33 -11.70 9.17
N GLY A 54 -2.66 -10.55 9.00
CA GLY A 54 -1.46 -10.20 9.76
C GLY A 54 -0.22 -11.04 9.43
N SER A 55 -0.24 -11.79 8.33
CA SER A 55 0.88 -12.66 7.92
C SER A 55 2.04 -11.93 7.24
N GLY A 56 1.92 -10.62 7.00
CA GLY A 56 2.85 -9.86 6.18
C GLY A 56 2.73 -10.14 4.68
N LEU A 57 1.63 -10.76 4.25
CA LEU A 57 1.30 -11.02 2.83
C LEU A 57 0.27 -10.01 2.29
N SER A 58 0.34 -8.77 2.75
CA SER A 58 -0.40 -7.63 2.17
C SER A 58 -1.92 -7.82 2.09
N SER A 59 -2.53 -8.34 3.17
CA SER A 59 -3.98 -8.59 3.19
C SER A 59 -4.84 -7.33 3.03
N SER A 60 -4.33 -6.14 3.39
CA SER A 60 -5.00 -4.85 3.15
C SER A 60 -5.00 -4.51 1.66
N ALA A 61 -3.81 -4.49 1.03
CA ALA A 61 -3.68 -4.20 -0.40
C ALA A 61 -4.48 -5.18 -1.28
N ALA A 62 -4.56 -6.47 -0.91
CA ALA A 62 -5.40 -7.43 -1.62
C ALA A 62 -6.89 -7.05 -1.57
N LEU A 63 -7.38 -6.62 -0.41
CA LEU A 63 -8.76 -6.17 -0.23
C LEU A 63 -9.04 -4.86 -0.98
N GLU A 64 -8.10 -3.91 -0.92
CA GLU A 64 -8.19 -2.64 -1.64
C GLU A 64 -8.24 -2.85 -3.16
N VAL A 65 -7.29 -3.62 -3.70
CA VAL A 65 -7.19 -3.90 -5.14
C VAL A 65 -8.41 -4.68 -5.63
N ALA A 66 -8.85 -5.71 -4.89
CA ALA A 66 -10.07 -6.44 -5.23
C ALA A 66 -11.30 -5.53 -5.28
N THR A 67 -11.42 -4.60 -4.32
CA THR A 67 -12.50 -3.60 -4.30
C THR A 67 -12.41 -2.68 -5.51
N ALA A 68 -11.22 -2.14 -5.78
CA ALA A 68 -10.99 -1.20 -6.87
C ALA A 68 -11.28 -1.81 -8.24
N VAL A 69 -10.85 -3.06 -8.47
CA VAL A 69 -11.11 -3.81 -9.71
C VAL A 69 -12.60 -4.09 -9.87
N ALA A 70 -13.29 -4.56 -8.82
CA ALA A 70 -14.72 -4.81 -8.87
C ALA A 70 -15.51 -3.54 -9.19
N VAL A 71 -15.21 -2.43 -8.51
CA VAL A 71 -15.88 -1.14 -8.70
C VAL A 71 -15.57 -0.56 -10.08
N ARG A 72 -14.33 -0.68 -10.55
CA ARG A 72 -13.95 -0.27 -11.91
C ARG A 72 -14.81 -0.96 -12.96
N HIS A 73 -15.04 -2.27 -12.82
CA HIS A 73 -15.92 -3.03 -13.71
C HIS A 73 -17.40 -2.63 -13.61
N LEU A 74 -17.88 -2.29 -12.42
CA LEU A 74 -19.28 -1.88 -12.22
C LEU A 74 -19.59 -0.47 -12.73
N THR A 75 -18.58 0.39 -12.85
CA THR A 75 -18.72 1.82 -13.16
C THR A 75 -18.21 2.21 -14.54
N ASP A 76 -17.67 1.25 -15.31
CA ASP A 76 -16.96 1.49 -16.56
C ASP A 76 -15.88 2.59 -16.45
N PHE A 77 -15.27 2.73 -15.26
CA PHE A 77 -14.30 3.78 -14.99
C PHE A 77 -12.99 3.50 -15.76
N ASN A 78 -12.71 4.32 -16.77
CA ASN A 78 -11.54 4.14 -17.63
C ASN A 78 -10.27 4.67 -16.95
N ILE A 79 -9.52 3.76 -16.33
CA ILE A 79 -8.27 4.04 -15.63
C ILE A 79 -7.26 2.91 -15.89
N SER A 80 -5.97 3.22 -15.93
CA SER A 80 -4.92 2.21 -16.08
C SER A 80 -4.79 1.35 -14.80
N GLN A 81 -4.24 0.15 -14.92
CA GLN A 81 -3.99 -0.69 -13.74
C GLN A 81 -3.00 -0.03 -12.75
N PRO A 82 -1.86 0.56 -13.19
CA PRO A 82 -0.96 1.28 -12.28
C PRO A 82 -1.63 2.46 -11.58
N ASP A 83 -2.44 3.26 -12.29
CA ASP A 83 -3.15 4.38 -11.68
C ASP A 83 -4.20 3.90 -10.66
N LEU A 84 -4.86 2.78 -10.94
CA LEU A 84 -5.79 2.17 -9.99
C LEU A 84 -5.08 1.69 -8.72
N ALA A 85 -3.88 1.11 -8.85
CA ALA A 85 -3.05 0.75 -7.70
C ALA A 85 -2.61 1.98 -6.89
N LEU A 86 -2.32 3.11 -7.53
CA LEU A 86 -2.05 4.38 -6.85
C LEU A 86 -3.27 4.91 -6.09
N LEU A 87 -4.49 4.71 -6.60
CA LEU A 87 -5.71 5.04 -5.85
C LEU A 87 -5.88 4.17 -4.61
N CYS A 88 -5.57 2.87 -4.69
CA CYS A 88 -5.53 1.99 -3.53
C CYS A 88 -4.48 2.46 -2.51
N GLN A 89 -3.27 2.79 -2.97
CA GLN A 89 -2.22 3.30 -2.10
C GLN A 89 -2.64 4.62 -1.41
N LYS A 90 -3.30 5.50 -2.16
CA LYS A 90 -3.88 6.75 -1.63
C LYS A 90 -4.94 6.48 -0.58
N ALA A 91 -5.81 5.50 -0.80
CA ALA A 91 -6.81 5.08 0.18
C ALA A 91 -6.14 4.66 1.50
N GLU A 92 -5.13 3.81 1.45
CA GLU A 92 -4.41 3.36 2.65
C GLU A 92 -3.71 4.53 3.37
N ASN A 93 -3.05 5.41 2.61
CA ASN A 93 -2.28 6.52 3.15
C ASN A 93 -3.13 7.66 3.73
N GLU A 94 -4.18 8.07 3.03
CA GLU A 94 -4.94 9.29 3.33
C GLU A 94 -6.26 9.01 4.05
N PHE A 95 -6.88 7.84 3.80
CA PHE A 95 -8.15 7.47 4.42
C PHE A 95 -7.95 6.56 5.63
N VAL A 96 -7.20 5.46 5.47
CA VAL A 96 -6.91 4.52 6.57
C VAL A 96 -5.87 5.10 7.53
N GLY A 97 -4.89 5.85 7.00
CA GLY A 97 -3.86 6.54 7.78
C GLY A 97 -2.54 5.75 7.90
N MET A 98 -2.36 4.69 7.12
CA MET A 98 -1.16 3.88 7.11
C MET A 98 -0.19 4.36 6.02
N LYS A 99 0.99 4.90 6.40
CA LYS A 99 1.89 5.59 5.47
C LYS A 99 2.76 4.68 4.60
N CYS A 100 2.13 3.70 3.96
CA CYS A 100 2.77 2.63 3.19
C CYS A 100 3.37 3.09 1.84
N GLY A 101 4.32 2.30 1.33
CA GLY A 101 4.82 2.44 -0.04
C GLY A 101 3.84 1.86 -1.08
N ILE A 102 4.24 1.81 -2.35
CA ILE A 102 3.37 1.37 -3.46
C ILE A 102 3.44 -0.15 -3.74
N MET A 103 4.44 -0.82 -3.17
CA MET A 103 4.84 -2.19 -3.54
C MET A 103 3.69 -3.19 -3.47
N ASP A 104 2.93 -3.18 -2.37
CA ASP A 104 1.88 -4.14 -2.08
C ASP A 104 0.70 -4.00 -3.06
N GLN A 105 0.27 -2.76 -3.32
CA GLN A 105 -0.78 -2.47 -4.30
C GLN A 105 -0.30 -2.79 -5.72
N PHE A 106 0.95 -2.50 -6.06
CA PHE A 106 1.51 -2.82 -7.39
C PHE A 106 1.56 -4.32 -7.64
N ILE A 107 2.12 -5.13 -6.74
CA ILE A 107 2.22 -6.58 -6.96
C ILE A 107 0.84 -7.24 -6.99
N SER A 108 -0.09 -6.76 -6.16
CA SER A 108 -1.47 -7.24 -6.13
C SER A 108 -2.23 -6.92 -7.43
N MET A 109 -1.96 -5.78 -8.05
CA MET A 109 -2.64 -5.33 -9.28
C MET A 109 -1.96 -5.84 -10.57
N LEU A 110 -0.62 -5.85 -10.61
CA LEU A 110 0.18 -6.05 -11.82
C LEU A 110 0.90 -7.40 -11.86
N GLY A 111 0.68 -8.26 -10.86
CA GLY A 111 1.32 -9.56 -10.79
C GLY A 111 0.96 -10.45 -11.98
N GLU A 112 1.98 -11.11 -12.55
CA GLU A 112 1.83 -12.06 -13.66
C GLU A 112 2.27 -13.45 -13.22
N GLU A 113 1.59 -14.48 -13.71
CA GLU A 113 1.94 -15.87 -13.40
C GLU A 113 3.39 -16.16 -13.82
N GLY A 114 4.17 -16.75 -12.91
CA GLY A 114 5.56 -17.11 -13.17
C GLY A 114 6.56 -15.95 -13.16
N HIS A 115 6.16 -14.74 -12.73
CA HIS A 115 7.02 -13.56 -12.73
C HIS A 115 7.12 -12.91 -11.35
N ALA A 116 8.27 -12.32 -11.05
CA ALA A 116 8.44 -11.30 -10.03
C ALA A 116 8.20 -9.93 -10.68
N LEU A 117 7.92 -8.91 -9.87
CA LEU A 117 7.79 -7.54 -10.37
C LEU A 117 8.96 -6.70 -9.88
N LEU A 118 9.82 -6.25 -10.80
CA LEU A 118 10.82 -5.23 -10.51
C LEU A 118 10.12 -3.87 -10.54
N VAL A 119 10.19 -3.10 -9.46
CA VAL A 119 9.52 -1.79 -9.34
C VAL A 119 10.53 -0.73 -8.95
N ASP A 120 10.58 0.36 -9.72
CA ASP A 120 11.23 1.60 -9.29
C ASP A 120 10.20 2.50 -8.60
N CYS A 121 10.22 2.55 -7.26
CA CYS A 121 9.25 3.33 -6.49
C CYS A 121 9.36 4.86 -6.67
N ARG A 122 10.39 5.37 -7.34
CA ARG A 122 10.55 6.81 -7.63
C ARG A 122 9.89 7.17 -8.96
N THR A 123 10.18 6.40 -10.02
CA THR A 123 9.62 6.68 -11.35
C THR A 123 8.29 5.98 -11.58
N LEU A 124 7.98 4.97 -10.75
CA LEU A 124 6.86 4.03 -10.89
C LEU A 124 6.97 3.14 -12.13
N ASP A 125 8.15 3.08 -12.75
CA ASP A 125 8.43 2.10 -13.79
C ASP A 125 8.43 0.69 -13.18
N TYR A 126 7.93 -0.28 -13.96
CA TYR A 126 7.87 -1.67 -13.54
C TYR A 126 8.20 -2.61 -14.70
N GLU A 127 8.79 -3.75 -14.36
CA GLU A 127 9.16 -4.79 -15.30
C GLU A 127 8.85 -6.17 -14.71
N PRO A 128 8.01 -6.99 -15.37
CA PRO A 128 7.86 -8.40 -15.03
C PRO A 128 9.15 -9.16 -15.32
N ILE A 129 9.71 -9.81 -14.30
CA ILE A 129 10.94 -10.60 -14.38
C ILE A 129 10.57 -12.09 -14.27
N PRO A 130 10.80 -12.92 -15.30
CA PRO A 130 10.52 -14.35 -15.22
C PRO A 130 11.25 -15.00 -14.05
N ILE A 131 10.54 -15.79 -13.25
CA ILE A 131 11.12 -16.57 -12.16
C ILE A 131 11.46 -17.96 -12.69
N ASP A 132 12.76 -18.20 -12.90
CA ASP A 132 13.29 -19.55 -13.07
C ASP A 132 13.90 -20.02 -11.74
N LEU A 133 13.22 -20.94 -11.07
CA LEU A 133 13.71 -21.51 -9.83
C LEU A 133 14.62 -22.72 -10.04
N SER A 134 14.78 -23.27 -11.25
CA SER A 134 15.77 -24.31 -11.58
C SER A 134 16.01 -25.38 -10.49
N GLY A 135 14.93 -26.00 -10.00
CA GLY A 135 14.99 -27.05 -8.96
C GLY A 135 14.88 -26.56 -7.51
N TYR A 136 14.72 -25.26 -7.30
CA TYR A 136 14.42 -24.63 -6.01
C TYR A 136 12.92 -24.33 -5.86
N GLN A 137 12.50 -24.04 -4.62
CA GLN A 137 11.14 -23.62 -4.29
C GLN A 137 11.20 -22.45 -3.31
N ILE A 138 10.25 -21.53 -3.42
CA ILE A 138 10.04 -20.46 -2.44
C ILE A 138 9.07 -20.99 -1.38
N LEU A 139 9.55 -21.14 -0.15
CA LEU A 139 8.73 -21.52 0.98
C LEU A 139 8.39 -20.29 1.83
N ILE A 140 7.10 -20.04 2.03
CA ILE A 140 6.62 -19.00 2.94
C ILE A 140 6.39 -19.62 4.32
N CYS A 141 7.18 -19.22 5.31
CA CYS A 141 7.05 -19.69 6.69
C CYS A 141 6.43 -18.60 7.57
N HIS A 142 5.19 -18.81 8.02
CA HIS A 142 4.52 -17.91 8.93
C HIS A 142 5.07 -18.07 10.36
N SER A 143 5.53 -16.98 10.98
CA SER A 143 6.16 -16.99 12.31
C SER A 143 5.21 -17.36 13.45
N GLY A 144 3.89 -17.29 13.22
CA GLY A 144 2.87 -17.52 14.25
C GLY A 144 2.71 -16.36 15.23
N VAL A 145 3.51 -15.31 15.12
CA VAL A 145 3.40 -14.13 15.98
C VAL A 145 2.23 -13.27 15.51
N LYS A 146 1.19 -13.18 16.33
CA LYS A 146 0.11 -12.22 16.11
C LYS A 146 0.62 -10.83 16.48
N HIS A 147 1.06 -10.05 15.50
CA HIS A 147 1.25 -8.64 15.72
C HIS A 147 -0.15 -8.02 15.96
N SER A 148 -0.38 -7.47 17.15
CA SER A 148 -1.28 -6.32 17.22
C SER A 148 -0.70 -5.32 16.24
N LEU A 149 -1.43 -4.90 15.23
CA LEU A 149 -1.01 -3.87 14.27
C LEU A 149 -0.46 -2.67 15.06
N VAL A 150 0.86 -2.65 15.25
CA VAL A 150 1.58 -1.52 15.84
C VAL A 150 1.80 -0.59 14.65
N ASP A 151 0.69 -0.04 14.15
CA ASP A 151 0.64 0.94 13.05
C ASP A 151 1.57 2.13 13.37
N SER A 152 1.84 2.37 14.66
CA SER A 152 2.81 3.36 15.12
C SER A 152 4.26 3.03 14.78
N ALA A 153 4.69 1.76 14.80
CA ALA A 153 6.10 1.42 14.58
C ALA A 153 6.50 1.62 13.11
N TYR A 154 5.61 1.26 12.18
CA TYR A 154 5.86 1.49 10.76
C TYR A 154 5.90 3.00 10.45
N ASN A 155 4.90 3.74 10.92
CA ASN A 155 4.86 5.20 10.75
C ASN A 155 6.05 5.90 11.43
N GLN A 156 6.52 5.39 12.58
CA GLN A 156 7.73 5.87 13.23
C GLN A 156 8.96 5.67 12.34
N ARG A 157 9.15 4.47 11.76
CA ARG A 157 10.27 4.20 10.84
C ARG A 157 10.22 5.10 9.60
N ARG A 158 9.02 5.38 9.07
CA ARG A 158 8.83 6.36 7.99
C ARG A 158 9.34 7.74 8.40
N GLN A 159 8.93 8.23 9.57
CA GLN A 159 9.33 9.53 10.10
C GLN A 159 10.84 9.62 10.38
N GLU A 160 11.46 8.55 10.86
CA GLU A 160 12.90 8.46 11.08
C GLU A 160 13.67 8.57 9.77
N CYS A 161 13.23 7.88 8.71
CA CYS A 161 13.79 8.02 7.37
C CYS A 161 13.66 9.45 6.83
N GLU A 162 12.49 10.09 6.96
CA GLU A 162 12.28 11.49 6.56
C GLU A 162 13.17 12.46 7.34
N THR A 163 13.39 12.18 8.62
CA THR A 163 14.31 12.96 9.47
C THR A 163 15.75 12.80 8.98
N GLY A 164 16.17 11.57 8.67
CA GLY A 164 17.48 11.29 8.08
C GLY A 164 17.69 12.04 6.76
N VAL A 165 16.70 12.02 5.86
CA VAL A 165 16.74 12.78 4.61
C VAL A 165 16.89 14.28 4.87
N ARG A 166 16.15 14.84 5.83
CA ARG A 166 16.23 16.27 6.16
C ARG A 166 17.62 16.68 6.65
N ILE A 167 18.25 15.84 7.47
CA ILE A 167 19.61 16.07 8.00
C ILE A 167 20.65 16.00 6.88
N LEU A 168 20.53 14.99 6.01
CA LEU A 168 21.41 14.83 4.85
C LEU A 168 21.25 15.99 3.87
N ALA A 169 20.01 16.38 3.55
CA ALA A 169 19.70 17.47 2.62
C ALA A 169 20.26 18.83 3.06
N ALA A 170 20.40 19.05 4.37
CA ALA A 170 21.03 20.27 4.90
C ALA A 170 22.53 20.40 4.53
N HIS A 171 23.21 19.27 4.32
CA HIS A 171 24.62 19.21 3.92
C HIS A 171 24.80 18.91 2.42
N PHE A 172 23.86 18.15 1.86
CA PHE A 172 23.87 17.66 0.48
C PHE A 172 22.52 17.97 -0.18
N PRO A 173 22.32 19.19 -0.73
CA PRO A 173 21.02 19.65 -1.23
C PRO A 173 20.40 18.80 -2.37
N ALA A 174 21.20 17.95 -3.03
CA ALA A 174 20.73 17.01 -4.03
C ALA A 174 19.98 15.80 -3.45
N VAL A 175 20.11 15.54 -2.14
CA VAL A 175 19.44 14.42 -1.47
C VAL A 175 17.97 14.77 -1.21
N GLN A 176 17.07 14.09 -1.93
CA GLN A 176 15.62 14.26 -1.76
C GLN A 176 14.96 13.02 -1.14
N ALA A 177 15.61 11.86 -1.24
CA ALA A 177 15.26 10.63 -0.55
C ALA A 177 16.54 9.88 -0.15
N LEU A 178 16.43 8.88 0.75
CA LEU A 178 17.59 8.08 1.17
C LEU A 178 18.30 7.38 0.00
N ARG A 179 17.58 7.09 -1.10
CA ARG A 179 18.16 6.52 -2.32
C ARG A 179 19.17 7.44 -3.01
N ASP A 180 19.10 8.76 -2.77
CA ASP A 180 20.07 9.73 -3.32
C ASP A 180 21.36 9.80 -2.50
N ALA A 181 21.35 9.22 -1.28
CA ALA A 181 22.49 9.23 -0.40
C ALA A 181 23.38 7.99 -0.61
N ASN A 182 24.68 8.18 -0.37
CA ASN A 182 25.64 7.09 -0.29
C ASN A 182 26.20 6.98 1.14
N LEU A 183 27.01 5.95 1.39
CA LEU A 183 27.58 5.70 2.72
C LEU A 183 28.51 6.81 3.20
N GLU A 184 29.19 7.53 2.29
CA GLU A 184 30.06 8.64 2.65
C GLU A 184 29.26 9.86 3.15
N MET A 185 28.17 10.20 2.46
CA MET A 185 27.24 11.24 2.90
C MET A 185 26.64 10.91 4.27
N LEU A 186 26.27 9.64 4.48
CA LEU A 186 25.75 9.17 5.76
C LEU A 186 26.79 9.30 6.87
N ALA A 187 28.03 8.87 6.62
CA ALA A 187 29.13 8.98 7.58
C ALA A 187 29.44 10.44 7.93
N ALA A 188 29.41 11.35 6.95
CA ALA A 188 29.64 12.78 7.16
C ALA A 188 28.59 13.43 8.08
N CYS A 189 27.35 12.92 8.07
CA CYS A 189 26.26 13.44 8.90
C CYS A 189 26.01 12.61 10.18
N ALA A 190 26.80 11.57 10.46
CA ALA A 190 26.52 10.60 11.52
C ALA A 190 26.30 11.23 12.91
N ALA A 191 27.06 12.28 13.26
CA ALA A 191 26.94 12.97 14.55
C ALA A 191 25.63 13.77 14.70
N ALA A 192 24.96 14.10 13.59
CA ALA A 192 23.70 14.84 13.58
C ALA A 192 22.48 13.91 13.50
N LEU A 193 22.67 12.62 13.22
CA LEU A 193 21.58 11.64 13.15
C LEU A 193 21.12 11.26 14.57
N PRO A 194 19.81 11.22 14.83
CA PRO A 194 19.29 10.75 16.11
C PRO A 194 19.61 9.25 16.31
N PRO A 195 19.81 8.81 17.56
CA PRO A 195 19.88 7.38 17.85
C PRO A 195 18.55 6.70 17.50
N VAL A 196 18.64 5.46 17.00
CA VAL A 196 17.48 4.58 16.69
C VAL A 196 17.14 3.73 17.90
#